data_AF-A0A1D2R935-F1
#
_entry.id   AF-A0A1D2R935-F1
#
_cell.length_a   1.000
_cell.length_b   1.000
_cell.length_c   1.000
_cell.angle_alpha   90.00
_cell.angle_beta   90.00
_cell.angle_gamma   90.00
#
_symmetry.space_group_name_H-M   'P 1'
#
loop_
_entity.id
_entity.type
_entity.pdbx_description
1 polymer ?
#
loop_
_entity_poly.entity_id
_entity_poly.type
_entity_poly.pdbx_seq_one_letter_code
_entity_poly.pdbx_strand_id
1 'polypeptide(L)'
;MKKNNLTDKERQTKALEEGKLIEKYWNDPSHNKTVHRVIIGDSRNMTKSVVDNSVHLIVTSPPYFNAKEYSQWSTIEKYLEDMKKTFIECFRVLQPRRKFCLNISDLPERGDSGVRWIPLGPEL
;
A
#
# COMPACT_ATOMS: atom_id res chain seq x y z
N MET A 1 15.69 20.89 8.90
CA MET A 1 14.39 21.59 8.80
C MET A 1 13.51 21.15 9.96
N LYS A 2 13.06 22.06 10.84
CA LYS A 2 12.10 21.72 11.91
C LYS A 2 10.76 21.43 11.24
N LYS A 3 10.18 20.24 11.46
CA LYS A 3 8.79 19.97 11.07
C LYS A 3 7.91 20.88 11.93
N ASN A 4 7.28 21.89 11.31
CA ASN A 4 6.23 22.66 11.98
C ASN A 4 5.06 21.73 12.22
N ASN A 5 4.97 21.19 13.44
CA ASN A 5 3.83 20.40 13.85
C ASN A 5 2.66 21.35 14.12
N LEU A 6 1.53 21.10 13.47
CA LEU A 6 0.28 21.81 13.73
C LEU A 6 -0.05 21.76 15.23
N THR A 7 -0.46 22.89 15.78
CA THR A 7 -1.04 23.00 17.11
C THR A 7 -2.36 22.22 17.17
N ASP A 8 -2.79 21.82 18.37
CA ASP A 8 -4.03 21.03 18.51
C ASP A 8 -5.27 21.76 17.99
N LYS A 9 -5.29 23.10 18.10
CA LYS A 9 -6.34 23.94 17.54
C LYS A 9 -6.36 23.90 16.02
N GLU A 10 -5.19 24.00 15.38
CA GLU A 10 -5.08 23.89 13.92
C GLU A 10 -5.47 22.49 13.41
N ARG A 11 -5.11 21.43 14.16
CA ARG A 11 -5.54 20.06 13.86
C ARG A 11 -7.05 19.91 13.92
N GLN A 12 -7.69 20.45 14.96
CA GLN A 12 -9.14 20.43 15.11
C GLN A 12 -9.85 21.20 14.00
N THR A 13 -9.37 22.40 13.67
CA THR A 13 -9.92 23.19 12.55
C THR A 13 -9.82 22.41 11.24
N LYS A 14 -8.65 21.84 10.94
CA LYS A 14 -8.44 21.05 9.73
C LYS A 14 -9.35 19.83 9.67
N ALA A 15 -9.48 19.08 10.77
CA ALA A 15 -10.38 17.93 10.84
C ALA A 15 -11.84 18.32 10.61
N LEU A 16 -12.26 19.49 11.13
CA LEU A 16 -13.60 20.02 10.91
C LEU A 16 -13.84 20.42 9.45
N GLU A 17 -12.85 21.06 8.81
CA GLU A 17 -12.89 21.41 7.39
C GLU A 17 -12.94 20.16 6.50
N GLU A 18 -12.10 19.16 6.78
CA GLU A 18 -12.12 17.86 6.11
C GLU A 18 -13.47 17.17 6.29
N GLY A 19 -14.04 17.18 7.50
CA GLY A 19 -15.37 16.64 7.78
C GLY A 19 -16.47 17.28 6.93
N LYS A 20 -16.46 18.62 6.80
CA LYS A 20 -17.40 19.35 5.93
C LYS A 20 -17.25 18.98 4.46
N LEU A 21 -16.02 18.82 3.98
CA LEU A 21 -15.77 18.39 2.60
C LEU A 21 -16.25 16.96 2.36
N ILE A 22 -15.96 16.04 3.29
CA ILE A 22 -16.43 14.65 3.22
C ILE A 22 -17.96 14.63 3.12
N GLU A 23 -18.65 15.32 4.02
CA GLU A 23 -20.13 15.36 4.02
C GLU A 23 -20.69 15.92 2.71
N LYS A 24 -20.07 16.99 2.18
CA LYS A 24 -20.46 17.60 0.91
C LYS A 24 -20.35 16.61 -0.26
N TYR A 25 -19.21 15.94 -0.40
CA TYR A 25 -18.95 15.07 -1.55
C TYR A 25 -19.57 13.67 -1.42
N TRP A 26 -19.67 13.16 -0.20
CA TRP A 26 -20.29 11.85 0.07
C TRP A 26 -21.78 11.85 -0.27
N ASN A 27 -22.46 12.97 -0.02
CA ASN A 27 -23.89 13.13 -0.29
C ASN A 27 -24.19 13.75 -1.67
N ASP A 28 -23.18 14.02 -2.50
CA ASP A 28 -23.38 14.62 -3.81
C ASP A 28 -24.06 13.62 -4.77
N PRO A 29 -25.31 13.89 -5.18
CA PRO A 29 -26.09 12.97 -6.01
C PRO A 29 -25.60 12.89 -7.46
N SER A 30 -24.68 13.78 -7.87
CA SER A 30 -24.04 13.71 -9.19
C SER A 30 -23.00 12.60 -9.30
N HIS A 31 -22.54 12.05 -8.17
CA HIS A 31 -21.64 10.91 -8.17
C HIS A 31 -22.42 9.60 -8.42
N ASN A 32 -21.84 8.75 -9.27
CA ASN A 32 -22.33 7.39 -9.41
C ASN A 32 -22.18 6.64 -8.08
N LYS A 33 -23.22 5.89 -7.70
CA LYS A 33 -23.14 5.01 -6.53
C LYS A 33 -21.99 4.01 -6.70
N THR A 34 -21.12 3.94 -5.71
CA THR A 34 -20.00 2.99 -5.66
C THR A 34 -20.34 1.82 -4.73
N VAL A 35 -19.66 0.70 -4.94
CA VAL A 35 -19.72 -0.46 -4.05
C VAL A 35 -18.34 -0.64 -3.44
N HIS A 36 -18.29 -0.65 -2.10
CA HIS A 36 -17.06 -0.84 -1.33
C HIS A 36 -17.12 -2.20 -0.64
N ARG A 37 -16.08 -3.01 -0.81
CA ARG A 37 -15.98 -4.34 -0.22
C ARG A 37 -14.68 -4.46 0.55
N VAL A 38 -14.76 -4.93 1.78
CA VAL A 38 -13.62 -5.34 2.59
C VAL A 38 -13.55 -6.86 2.56
N ILE A 39 -12.39 -7.40 2.20
CA ILE A 39 -12.16 -8.84 2.08
C ILE A 39 -11.02 -9.17 3.03
N ILE A 40 -11.29 -10.04 4.01
CA ILE A 40 -10.28 -10.56 4.93
C ILE A 40 -9.78 -11.88 4.34
N GLY A 41 -8.51 -11.93 3.94
CA GLY A 41 -7.91 -13.10 3.32
C GLY A 41 -6.43 -12.90 2.99
N ASP A 42 -5.80 -13.96 2.49
CA ASP A 42 -4.39 -13.93 2.07
C ASP A 42 -4.26 -13.31 0.67
N SER A 43 -3.55 -12.19 0.55
CA SER A 43 -3.33 -11.50 -0.73
C SER A 43 -2.49 -12.32 -1.72
N ARG A 44 -1.81 -13.38 -1.25
CA ARG A 44 -1.10 -14.35 -2.09
C ARG A 44 -2.04 -15.35 -2.78
N ASN A 45 -3.33 -15.35 -2.42
CA ASN A 45 -4.35 -16.17 -3.06
C ASN A 45 -5.73 -15.47 -3.03
N MET A 46 -6.01 -14.68 -4.06
CA MET A 46 -7.26 -13.95 -4.25
C MET A 46 -8.23 -14.67 -5.19
N THR A 47 -7.96 -15.91 -5.61
CA THR A 47 -8.72 -16.63 -6.64
C THR A 47 -10.22 -16.77 -6.33
N LYS A 48 -10.58 -16.90 -5.05
CA LYS A 48 -11.99 -17.00 -4.60
C LYS A 48 -12.67 -15.64 -4.45
N SER A 49 -11.92 -14.55 -4.39
CA SER A 49 -12.42 -13.25 -3.96
C SER A 49 -12.35 -12.17 -5.05
N VAL A 50 -11.41 -12.29 -5.99
CA VAL A 50 -11.15 -11.32 -7.06
C VAL A 50 -10.95 -12.04 -8.39
N VAL A 51 -11.76 -11.65 -9.38
CA VAL A 51 -11.75 -12.21 -10.73
C VAL A 51 -10.55 -11.70 -11.52
N ASP A 52 -10.03 -12.54 -12.42
CA ASP A 52 -8.99 -12.19 -13.39
C ASP A 52 -9.38 -10.95 -14.20
N ASN A 53 -8.40 -10.09 -14.54
CA ASN A 53 -8.60 -8.92 -15.38
C ASN A 53 -9.82 -8.04 -14.98
N SER A 54 -10.06 -7.86 -13.68
CA SER A 54 -11.19 -7.07 -13.17
C SER A 54 -10.78 -5.73 -12.56
N VAL A 55 -9.50 -5.55 -12.24
CA VAL A 55 -8.98 -4.40 -11.51
C VAL A 55 -8.34 -3.39 -12.47
N HIS A 56 -8.67 -2.11 -12.29
CA HIS A 56 -8.20 -1.01 -13.13
C HIS A 56 -6.97 -0.27 -12.56
N LEU A 57 -6.79 -0.33 -11.25
CA LEU A 57 -5.70 0.29 -10.52
C LEU A 57 -5.45 -0.54 -9.27
N ILE A 58 -4.20 -0.90 -9.05
CA ILE A 58 -3.76 -1.49 -7.78
C ILE A 58 -2.88 -0.48 -7.09
N VAL A 59 -3.16 -0.24 -5.81
CA VAL A 59 -2.30 0.52 -4.90
C VAL A 59 -1.98 -0.39 -3.74
N THR A 60 -0.70 -0.65 -3.50
CA THR A 60 -0.29 -1.57 -2.44
C THR A 60 0.95 -1.09 -1.71
N SER A 61 0.99 -1.39 -0.41
CA SER A 61 2.14 -1.22 0.48
C SER A 61 2.32 -2.53 1.26
N PRO A 62 2.90 -3.57 0.63
CA PRO A 62 3.10 -4.86 1.28
C PRO A 62 4.00 -4.68 2.51
N PRO A 63 4.02 -5.64 3.45
CA PRO A 63 4.85 -5.48 4.63
C PRO A 63 6.32 -5.37 4.23
N TYR A 64 7.07 -4.43 4.80
CA TYR A 64 8.48 -4.23 4.45
C TYR A 64 9.34 -5.22 5.23
N PHE A 65 10.38 -5.75 4.60
CA PHE A 65 11.27 -6.75 5.20
C PHE A 65 11.73 -6.35 6.60
N ASN A 66 11.24 -7.07 7.61
CA ASN A 66 11.60 -6.93 9.02
C ASN A 66 11.50 -5.51 9.60
N ALA A 67 10.72 -4.62 8.95
CA ALA A 67 10.52 -3.24 9.42
C ALA A 67 9.53 -3.14 10.58
N LYS A 68 8.69 -4.17 10.77
CA LYS A 68 7.69 -4.27 11.84
C LYS A 68 7.78 -5.64 12.51
N GLU A 69 7.37 -5.70 13.78
CA GLU A 69 7.43 -6.91 14.60
C GLU A 69 6.59 -8.06 14.01
N TYR A 70 5.51 -7.76 13.29
CA TYR A 70 4.64 -8.77 12.67
C TYR A 70 5.16 -9.34 11.34
N SER A 71 6.25 -8.80 10.80
CA SER A 71 6.74 -9.13 9.46
C SER A 71 8.17 -9.65 9.56
N GLN A 72 8.33 -10.94 9.86
CA GLN A 72 9.63 -11.57 10.14
C GLN A 72 9.96 -12.63 9.11
N TRP A 73 11.00 -12.38 8.30
CA TRP A 73 11.59 -13.34 7.38
C TRP A 73 13.04 -13.62 7.80
N SER A 74 13.45 -14.88 7.65
CA SER A 74 14.82 -15.29 8.00
C SER A 74 15.86 -14.79 6.99
N THR A 75 15.47 -14.60 5.72
CA THR A 75 16.36 -14.11 4.66
C THR A 75 15.59 -13.23 3.69
N ILE A 76 16.30 -12.40 2.94
CA ILE A 76 15.72 -11.52 1.93
C ILE A 76 15.05 -12.30 0.79
N GLU A 77 15.60 -13.45 0.42
CA GLU A 77 15.08 -14.30 -0.66
C GLU A 77 13.68 -14.82 -0.32
N LYS A 78 13.45 -15.24 0.94
CA LYS A 78 12.12 -15.68 1.38
C LYS A 78 11.09 -14.55 1.35
N TYR A 79 11.53 -13.34 1.68
CA TYR A 79 10.68 -12.16 1.56
C TYR A 79 10.32 -11.88 0.10
N LEU A 80 11.32 -11.87 -0.80
CA LEU A 80 11.10 -11.67 -2.23
C LEU A 80 10.19 -12.78 -2.82
N GLU A 81 10.28 -14.02 -2.33
CA GLU A 81 9.41 -15.12 -2.74
C GLU A 81 7.93 -14.86 -2.35
N ASP A 82 7.68 -14.40 -1.12
CA ASP A 82 6.32 -14.05 -0.67
C ASP A 82 5.76 -12.82 -1.41
N MET A 83 6.61 -11.82 -1.68
CA MET A 83 6.27 -10.67 -2.50
C MET A 83 5.85 -11.10 -3.91
N LYS A 84 6.64 -11.99 -4.54
CA LYS A 84 6.37 -12.54 -5.86
C LYS A 84 5.01 -13.25 -5.92
N LYS A 85 4.65 -14.04 -4.89
CA LYS A 85 3.32 -14.69 -4.82
C LYS A 85 2.18 -13.66 -4.84
N THR A 86 2.33 -12.58 -4.08
CA THR A 86 1.35 -11.48 -4.07
C THR A 86 1.29 -10.78 -5.42
N PHE A 87 2.44 -10.53 -6.06
CA PHE A 87 2.50 -9.83 -7.35
C PHE A 87 1.94 -10.65 -8.51
N ILE A 88 2.10 -11.98 -8.49
CA ILE A 88 1.44 -12.88 -9.45
C ILE A 88 -0.07 -12.71 -9.38
N GLU A 89 -0.63 -12.67 -8.16
CA GLU A 89 -2.07 -12.44 -7.99
C GLU A 89 -2.49 -11.02 -8.38
N CYS A 90 -1.69 -10.00 -8.05
CA CYS A 90 -1.93 -8.63 -8.52
C CYS A 90 -1.95 -8.57 -10.06
N PHE A 91 -1.01 -9.23 -10.72
CA PHE A 91 -0.96 -9.28 -12.18
C PHE A 91 -2.17 -10.01 -12.78
N ARG A 92 -2.56 -11.16 -12.22
CA ARG A 92 -3.74 -11.92 -12.65
C ARG A 92 -5.02 -11.08 -12.64
N VAL A 93 -5.24 -10.31 -11.56
CA VAL A 93 -6.48 -9.52 -11.40
C VAL A 93 -6.44 -8.19 -12.14
N LEU A 94 -5.24 -7.66 -12.44
CA LEU A 94 -5.07 -6.40 -13.14
C LEU A 94 -5.44 -6.54 -14.62
N GLN A 95 -6.29 -5.65 -15.13
CA GLN A 95 -6.58 -5.62 -16.55
C GLN A 95 -5.34 -5.27 -17.39
N PRO A 96 -5.29 -5.71 -18.66
CA PRO A 96 -4.25 -5.28 -19.58
C PRO A 96 -4.16 -3.75 -19.65
N ARG A 97 -2.93 -3.22 -19.71
CA ARG A 97 -2.63 -1.78 -19.87
C ARG A 97 -3.07 -0.90 -18.68
N ARG A 98 -3.26 -1.48 -17.51
CA ARG A 98 -3.57 -0.76 -16.27
C ARG A 98 -2.34 -0.53 -15.39
N LYS A 99 -2.53 0.21 -14.30
CA LYS A 99 -1.45 0.67 -13.43
C LYS A 99 -1.38 -0.14 -12.14
N PHE A 100 -0.16 -0.47 -11.77
CA PHE A 100 0.21 -1.05 -10.48
C PHE A 100 1.12 -0.05 -9.76
N CYS A 101 0.67 0.44 -8.61
CA CYS A 101 1.40 1.39 -7.79
C CYS A 101 1.89 0.67 -6.53
N LEU A 102 3.20 0.49 -6.43
CA LEU A 102 3.86 -0.11 -5.30
C LEU A 102 4.51 0.97 -4.42
N ASN A 103 4.12 1.00 -3.15
CA ASN A 103 4.84 1.72 -2.12
C ASN A 103 5.77 0.76 -1.39
N ILE A 104 7.07 0.99 -1.49
CA ILE A 104 8.11 0.19 -0.85
C ILE A 104 9.28 1.07 -0.43
N SER A 105 10.00 0.68 0.61
CA SER A 105 11.21 1.33 1.09
C SER A 105 12.44 0.50 0.74
N ASP A 106 13.57 1.17 0.54
CA ASP A 106 14.88 0.53 0.46
C ASP A 106 15.25 -0.12 1.79
N LEU A 107 16.12 -1.14 1.73
CA LEU A 107 16.57 -1.86 2.91
C LEU A 107 17.83 -1.25 3.49
N PRO A 108 17.86 -0.96 4.80
CA PRO A 108 19.08 -0.56 5.47
C PRO A 108 19.94 -1.80 5.76
N GLU A 109 21.14 -1.83 5.20
CA GLU A 109 22.19 -2.78 5.48
C GLU A 109 23.28 -2.08 6.32
N ARG A 110 23.61 -2.63 7.50
CA ARG A 110 24.70 -2.09 8.32
C ARG A 110 26.03 -2.61 7.79
N GLY A 111 26.89 -1.71 7.34
CA GLY A 111 28.29 -1.98 7.02
C GLY A 111 29.24 -1.36 8.06
N ASP A 112 30.52 -1.67 7.93
CA ASP A 112 31.57 -1.27 8.88
C ASP A 112 31.73 0.26 9.01
N SER A 113 31.36 1.03 7.96
CA SER A 113 31.51 2.48 7.89
C SER A 113 30.18 3.25 7.83
N GLY A 114 29.03 2.59 7.99
CA GLY A 114 27.71 3.26 7.93
C GLY A 114 26.56 2.37 7.47
N VAL A 115 25.46 2.99 7.05
CA VAL A 115 24.29 2.29 6.49
C VAL A 115 24.33 2.38 4.97
N ARG A 116 24.34 1.22 4.31
CA ARG A 116 24.10 1.10 2.89
C ARG A 116 22.61 0.88 2.67
N TRP A 117 22.04 1.54 1.66
CA TRP A 117 20.65 1.32 1.27
C TRP A 117 20.62 0.44 0.03
N ILE A 118 19.95 -0.71 0.15
CA ILE A 118 19.73 -1.62 -0.97
C ILE A 118 18.42 -1.19 -1.64
N PRO A 119 18.46 -0.74 -2.91
CA PRO A 119 17.26 -0.35 -3.62
C PRO A 119 16.40 -1.58 -3.89
N LEU A 120 15.20 -1.65 -3.30
CA LEU A 120 14.33 -2.80 -3.51
C LEU A 120 13.53 -2.73 -4.80
N GLY A 121 13.23 -1.52 -5.29
CA GLY A 121 12.45 -1.35 -6.51
C GLY A 121 12.96 -2.15 -7.72
N PRO A 122 14.28 -2.17 -8.01
CA PRO A 122 14.84 -2.93 -9.12
C PRO A 122 14.85 -4.46 -8.93
N GLU A 123 14.73 -4.96 -7.70
CA GLU A 123 14.84 -6.39 -7.35
C GLU A 123 13.48 -7.12 -7.36
N LEU A 124 12.39 -6.40 -7.67
CA LEU A 124 10.99 -6.81 -7.49
C LEU A 124 10.24 -7.12 -8.79
#